data_AF-A0A355W7U7-F1
#
_entry.id   AF-A0A355W7U7-F1
#
_cell.length_a   1.000
_cell.length_b   1.000
_cell.length_c   1.000
_cell.angle_alpha   90.00
_cell.angle_beta   90.00
_cell.angle_gamma   90.00
#
_symmetry.space_group_name_H-M   'P 1'
#
loop_
_entity.id
_entity.type
_entity.pdbx_description
1 polymer ?
#
loop_
_entity_poly.entity_id
_entity_poly.type
_entity_poly.pdbx_seq_one_letter_code
_entity_poly.pdbx_strand_id
1 'polypeptide(L)'
;MEAPLVKKRTIISPIWILPVVALVIGGWLIYKGVKDAGINIIVHFENAESVVSGKTQIIYRGIPVGTVMEVTVDENMTGVDLYIEMNSKTKNSLVEDTLFWIVRPEISAGRISGVNTLFSGSYVETRPGTSKLPAREFTGLADS
;
A
#
# COMPACT_ATOMS: atom_id res chain seq x y z
N MET A 1 32.41 46.02 49.96
CA MET A 1 32.88 45.07 48.92
C MET A 1 31.64 44.28 48.49
N GLU A 2 30.98 44.69 47.42
CA GLU A 2 29.79 44.00 46.92
C GLU A 2 30.13 43.44 45.55
N ALA A 3 30.19 42.10 45.47
CA ALA A 3 30.51 41.40 44.23
C ALA A 3 29.28 41.39 43.31
N PRO A 4 29.42 41.78 42.03
CA PRO A 4 28.28 41.86 41.13
C PRO A 4 27.83 40.45 40.74
N LEU A 5 26.56 40.14 41.02
CA LEU A 5 25.93 38.90 40.58
C LEU A 5 25.67 38.98 39.08
N VAL A 6 26.53 38.32 38.31
CA VAL A 6 26.41 38.19 36.85
C VAL A 6 25.19 37.32 36.54
N LYS A 7 24.07 37.97 36.21
CA LYS A 7 22.88 37.29 35.68
C LYS A 7 23.20 36.83 34.26
N LYS A 8 23.36 35.51 34.09
CA LYS A 8 23.66 34.86 32.81
C LYS A 8 22.52 35.13 31.81
N ARG A 9 22.66 36.18 30.99
CA ARG A 9 21.79 36.45 29.85
C ARG A 9 22.03 35.35 28.81
N THR A 10 21.04 34.49 28.62
CA THR A 10 21.05 33.53 27.52
C THR A 10 20.92 34.31 26.21
N ILE A 11 21.99 34.27 25.42
CA ILE A 11 22.20 35.08 24.22
C ILE A 11 21.52 34.50 22.98
N ILE A 12 20.72 33.44 23.15
CA ILE A 12 20.03 32.77 22.05
C ILE A 12 18.68 33.46 21.87
N SER A 13 18.62 34.37 20.89
CA SER A 13 17.40 35.11 20.55
C SER A 13 16.24 34.15 20.22
N PRO A 14 15.02 34.38 20.75
CA PRO A 14 13.82 33.61 20.41
C PRO A 14 13.49 33.56 18.91
N ILE A 15 14.01 34.51 18.14
CA ILE A 15 13.90 34.59 16.67
C ILE A 15 14.45 33.34 15.96
N TRP A 16 15.44 32.65 16.54
CA TRP A 16 16.00 31.43 15.96
C TRP A 16 15.17 30.16 16.25
N ILE A 17 14.20 30.25 17.16
CA ILE A 17 13.28 29.15 17.43
C ILE A 17 12.38 28.92 16.22
N LEU A 18 11.96 30.00 15.53
CA LEU A 18 11.10 29.92 14.34
C LEU A 18 11.71 29.06 13.21
N PRO A 19 12.95 29.31 12.71
CA PRO A 19 13.55 28.48 11.67
C PRO A 19 13.84 27.06 12.13
N VAL A 20 14.23 26.85 13.41
CA VAL A 20 14.45 25.50 13.94
C VAL A 20 13.13 24.71 13.97
N VAL A 21 12.04 25.33 14.44
CA VAL A 21 10.72 24.70 14.46
C VAL A 21 10.25 24.39 13.04
N ALA A 22 10.42 25.32 12.10
CA ALA A 22 10.08 25.08 10.69
C ALA A 22 10.87 23.91 10.10
N LEU A 23 12.17 23.80 10.40
CA LEU A 23 13.04 22.71 9.93
C LEU A 23 12.61 21.36 10.55
N VAL A 24 12.26 21.35 11.84
CA VAL A 24 11.73 20.14 12.52
C VAL A 24 10.40 19.70 11.90
N ILE A 25 9.46 20.63 11.64
CA ILE A 25 8.18 20.30 11.01
C ILE A 25 8.42 19.78 9.58
N GLY A 26 9.28 20.43 8.80
CA GLY A 26 9.62 20.00 7.44
C GLY A 26 10.23 18.60 7.42
N GLY A 27 11.21 18.34 8.29
CA GLY A 27 11.80 17.02 8.47
C GLY A 27 10.78 15.96 8.88
N TRP A 28 9.84 16.32 9.76
CA TRP A 28 8.78 15.41 10.19
C TRP A 28 7.79 15.07 9.08
N LEU A 29 7.38 16.06 8.28
CA LEU A 29 6.49 15.85 7.12
C LEU A 29 7.15 14.95 6.07
N ILE A 30 8.44 15.18 5.76
CA ILE A 30 9.20 14.32 4.85
C ILE A 30 9.26 12.89 5.38
N TYR A 31 9.59 12.72 6.66
CA TYR A 31 9.66 11.40 7.29
C TYR A 31 8.33 10.65 7.22
N LYS A 32 7.22 11.36 7.46
CA LYS A 32 5.88 10.80 7.39
C LYS A 32 5.53 10.37 5.95
N GLY A 33 5.78 11.24 4.97
CA GLY A 33 5.48 10.95 3.56
C GLY A 33 6.22 9.72 3.02
N VAL A 34 7.50 9.56 3.36
CA VAL A 34 8.30 8.41 2.90
C VAL A 34 7.83 7.08 3.52
N LYS A 35 7.31 7.11 4.76
CA LYS A 35 6.80 5.89 5.42
C LYS A 35 5.43 5.45 4.93
N ASP A 36 4.60 6.41 4.53
CA ASP A 36 3.23 6.15 4.08
C ASP A 36 3.16 5.82 2.58
N ALA A 37 4.27 5.97 1.84
CA ALA A 37 4.35 5.62 0.42
C ALA A 37 4.08 4.13 0.18
N GLY A 38 3.19 3.84 -0.77
CA GLY A 38 2.85 2.48 -1.21
C GLY A 38 4.05 1.73 -1.82
N ILE A 39 3.88 0.41 -1.96
CA ILE A 39 4.87 -0.49 -2.54
C ILE A 39 4.29 -1.02 -3.85
N ASN A 40 4.96 -0.71 -4.95
CA ASN A 40 4.55 -1.19 -6.26
C ASN A 40 5.06 -2.61 -6.47
N ILE A 41 4.15 -3.50 -6.88
CA ILE A 41 4.43 -4.87 -7.28
C ILE A 41 3.78 -5.15 -8.64
N ILE A 42 4.27 -6.20 -9.30
CA ILE A 42 3.73 -6.71 -10.55
C ILE A 42 3.21 -8.12 -10.29
N VAL A 43 2.00 -8.41 -10.76
CA VAL A 43 1.45 -9.77 -10.70
C VAL A 43 1.00 -10.19 -12.08
N HIS A 44 1.57 -11.30 -12.56
CA HIS A 44 1.29 -11.88 -13.86
C HIS A 44 0.11 -12.83 -13.76
N PHE A 45 -0.91 -12.64 -14.60
CA PHE A 45 -2.06 -13.54 -14.71
C PHE A 45 -2.23 -13.99 -16.16
N GLU A 46 -2.72 -15.21 -16.38
CA GLU A 46 -3.10 -15.67 -17.72
C GLU A 46 -4.29 -14.85 -18.27
N ASN A 47 -5.25 -14.52 -17.39
CA ASN A 47 -6.41 -13.72 -17.71
C ASN A 47 -6.79 -12.85 -16.50
N ALA A 48 -7.19 -11.60 -16.75
CA ALA A 48 -7.71 -10.69 -15.73
C ALA A 48 -9.10 -10.18 -16.10
N GLU A 49 -9.96 -11.10 -16.56
CA GLU A 49 -11.32 -10.79 -16.92
C GLU A 49 -12.06 -10.22 -15.71
N SER A 50 -12.60 -9.00 -15.85
CA SER A 50 -13.23 -8.20 -14.79
C SER A 50 -12.32 -7.38 -13.88
N VAL A 51 -10.99 -7.37 -14.04
CA VAL A 51 -10.10 -6.47 -13.30
C VAL A 51 -10.10 -5.09 -13.94
N VAL A 52 -10.21 -4.05 -13.12
CA VAL A 52 -10.29 -2.65 -13.58
C VAL A 52 -9.26 -1.79 -12.84
N SER A 53 -8.38 -1.17 -13.61
CA SER A 53 -7.39 -0.19 -13.15
C SER A 53 -8.03 0.90 -12.27
N GLY A 54 -7.42 1.14 -11.11
CA GLY A 54 -7.86 2.11 -10.10
C GLY A 54 -9.12 1.75 -9.32
N LYS A 55 -9.76 0.61 -9.61
CA LYS A 55 -11.00 0.19 -8.94
C LYS A 55 -10.87 -1.15 -8.24
N THR A 56 -10.15 -2.09 -8.82
CA THR A 56 -9.96 -3.43 -8.23
C THR A 56 -9.03 -3.33 -7.02
N GLN A 57 -9.53 -3.77 -5.87
CA GLN A 57 -8.79 -3.78 -4.62
C GLN A 57 -8.15 -5.14 -4.37
N ILE A 58 -7.02 -5.12 -3.68
CA ILE A 58 -6.34 -6.31 -3.19
C ILE A 58 -6.75 -6.50 -1.75
N ILE A 59 -7.28 -7.69 -1.43
CA ILE A 59 -7.90 -7.99 -0.15
C ILE A 59 -7.12 -9.10 0.54
N TYR A 60 -6.85 -8.90 1.82
CA TYR A 60 -6.35 -9.94 2.72
C TYR A 60 -7.36 -10.14 3.84
N ARG A 61 -7.97 -11.33 3.91
CA ARG A 61 -8.95 -11.69 4.95
C ARG A 61 -10.07 -10.64 5.10
N GLY A 62 -10.61 -10.16 3.98
CA GLY A 62 -11.66 -9.14 3.96
C GLY A 62 -11.20 -7.70 4.20
N ILE A 63 -9.90 -7.44 4.38
CA ILE A 63 -9.34 -6.10 4.58
C ILE A 63 -8.61 -5.64 3.31
N PRO A 64 -8.91 -4.45 2.76
CA PRO A 64 -8.18 -3.92 1.61
C PRO A 64 -6.74 -3.56 2.02
N VAL A 65 -5.78 -4.08 1.24
CA VAL A 65 -4.34 -3.95 1.49
C VAL A 65 -3.57 -3.40 0.29
N GLY A 66 -4.25 -3.15 -0.83
CA GLY A 66 -3.67 -2.54 -2.02
C GLY A 66 -4.74 -2.30 -3.08
N THR A 67 -4.32 -1.73 -4.21
CA THR A 67 -5.20 -1.43 -5.34
C THR A 67 -4.44 -1.68 -6.65
N VAL A 68 -5.12 -2.24 -7.65
CA VAL A 68 -4.60 -2.36 -9.01
C VAL A 68 -4.53 -0.96 -9.61
N MET A 69 -3.35 -0.48 -9.97
CA MET A 69 -3.13 0.82 -10.60
C MET A 69 -3.29 0.74 -12.11
N GLU A 70 -2.72 -0.30 -12.72
CA GLU A 70 -2.68 -0.47 -14.16
C GLU A 70 -2.75 -1.95 -14.53
N VAL A 71 -3.32 -2.22 -15.71
CA VAL A 71 -3.41 -3.55 -16.30
C VAL A 71 -2.88 -3.43 -17.72
N THR A 72 -1.86 -4.21 -18.03
CA THR A 72 -1.19 -4.19 -19.33
C THR A 72 -1.10 -5.61 -19.87
N VAL A 73 -1.08 -5.79 -21.18
CA VAL A 73 -0.83 -7.10 -21.80
C VAL A 73 0.67 -7.39 -21.72
N ASP A 74 1.04 -8.63 -21.43
CA ASP A 74 2.45 -9.04 -21.39
C ASP A 74 3.10 -8.94 -22.79
N GLU A 75 4.45 -8.93 -22.84
CA GLU A 75 5.18 -8.76 -24.11
C GLU A 75 4.88 -9.86 -25.14
N ASN A 76 4.51 -11.06 -24.68
CA ASN A 76 4.23 -12.22 -25.52
C ASN A 76 2.76 -12.33 -25.93
N MET A 77 1.90 -11.42 -25.46
CA MET A 77 0.43 -11.48 -25.61
C MET A 77 -0.19 -12.79 -25.12
N THR A 78 0.47 -13.44 -24.16
CA THR A 78 0.03 -14.70 -23.53
C THR A 78 -0.69 -14.48 -22.21
N GLY A 79 -0.62 -13.29 -21.65
CA GLY A 79 -1.23 -12.95 -20.38
C GLY A 79 -1.30 -11.45 -20.14
N VAL A 80 -1.49 -11.09 -18.88
CA VAL A 80 -1.64 -9.71 -18.42
C VAL A 80 -0.84 -9.44 -17.15
N ASP A 81 -0.24 -8.26 -17.12
CA ASP A 81 0.56 -7.75 -16.03
C ASP A 81 -0.27 -6.74 -15.25
N LEU A 82 -0.47 -7.02 -13.96
CA LEU A 82 -1.18 -6.14 -13.05
C LEU A 82 -0.16 -5.37 -12.23
N TYR A 83 -0.11 -4.06 -12.45
CA TYR A 83 0.66 -3.15 -11.61
C TYR A 83 -0.18 -2.79 -10.39
N ILE A 84 0.28 -3.18 -9.22
CA ILE A 84 -0.47 -3.07 -7.97
C ILE A 84 0.30 -2.18 -7.00
N GLU A 85 -0.38 -1.20 -6.42
CA GLU A 85 0.13 -0.43 -5.29
C GLU A 85 -0.36 -1.08 -3.99
N MET A 86 0.56 -1.68 -3.25
CA MET A 86 0.33 -2.29 -1.95
C MET A 86 0.58 -1.30 -0.81
N ASN A 87 -0.13 -1.43 0.30
CA ASN A 87 0.09 -0.61 1.48
C ASN A 87 1.49 -0.88 2.07
N SER A 88 2.21 0.16 2.51
CA SER A 88 3.55 0.05 3.10
C SER A 88 3.64 -0.93 4.27
N LYS A 89 2.53 -1.13 5.01
CA LYS A 89 2.43 -2.11 6.12
C LYS A 89 2.50 -3.56 5.66
N THR A 90 2.22 -3.85 4.39
CA THR A 90 2.26 -5.21 3.84
C THR A 90 3.63 -5.61 3.31
N LYS A 91 4.63 -4.72 3.38
CA LYS A 91 6.00 -4.97 2.90
C LYS A 91 6.58 -6.32 3.32
N ASN A 92 6.40 -6.67 4.59
CA ASN A 92 6.98 -7.89 5.16
C ASN A 92 6.22 -9.16 4.75
N SER A 93 5.06 -9.00 4.13
CA SER A 93 4.20 -10.07 3.62
C SER A 93 4.37 -10.30 2.11
N LEU A 94 5.21 -9.49 1.43
CA LEU A 94 5.51 -9.59 0.01
C LEU A 94 6.81 -10.39 -0.17
N VAL A 95 6.69 -11.71 -0.15
CA VAL A 95 7.80 -12.66 -0.18
C VAL A 95 7.59 -13.67 -1.31
N GLU A 96 8.62 -14.36 -1.76
CA GLU A 96 8.58 -15.21 -2.96
C GLU A 96 7.40 -16.20 -3.04
N ASP A 97 6.93 -16.71 -1.90
CA ASP A 97 5.81 -17.67 -1.81
C ASP A 97 4.46 -16.99 -1.47
N THR A 98 4.37 -15.67 -1.59
CA THR A 98 3.09 -14.94 -1.50
C THR A 98 2.25 -15.21 -2.73
N LEU A 99 1.00 -15.57 -2.48
CA LEU A 99 0.07 -15.98 -3.53
C LEU A 99 -0.99 -14.90 -3.76
N PHE A 100 -1.41 -14.78 -5.01
CA PHE A 100 -2.46 -13.87 -5.44
C PHE A 100 -3.44 -14.63 -6.34
N TRP A 101 -4.73 -14.38 -6.20
CA TRP A 101 -5.76 -14.94 -7.08
C TRP A 101 -6.92 -13.96 -7.24
N ILE A 102 -7.59 -14.01 -8.39
CA ILE A 102 -8.76 -13.17 -8.65
C ILE A 102 -9.99 -13.91 -8.12
N VAL A 103 -10.78 -13.24 -7.28
CA VAL A 103 -12.05 -13.77 -6.78
C VAL A 103 -13.21 -13.10 -7.51
N ARG A 104 -14.07 -13.91 -8.12
CA ARG A 104 -15.34 -13.48 -8.70
C ARG A 104 -16.46 -13.69 -7.68
N PRO A 105 -17.21 -12.64 -7.30
CA PRO A 105 -18.35 -12.82 -6.41
C PRO A 105 -19.44 -13.62 -7.12
N GLU A 106 -19.77 -14.81 -6.62
CA GLU A 106 -20.96 -15.55 -7.08
C GLU A 106 -22.21 -14.78 -6.66
N ILE A 107 -22.91 -14.22 -7.64
CA ILE A 107 -24.16 -13.50 -7.39
C ILE A 107 -25.24 -14.54 -7.10
N SER A 108 -25.40 -14.94 -5.84
CA SER A 108 -26.55 -15.71 -5.40
C SER A 108 -27.79 -14.82 -5.51
N ALA A 109 -28.48 -14.89 -6.66
CA ALA A 109 -29.71 -14.15 -6.99
C ALA A 109 -30.94 -14.63 -6.18
N GLY A 110 -30.77 -14.88 -4.89
CA GLY A 110 -31.81 -15.41 -4.02
C GLY A 110 -31.83 -14.65 -2.70
N ARG A 111 -32.83 -13.75 -2.56
CA ARG A 111 -33.28 -13.08 -1.32
C ARG A 111 -32.65 -11.71 -1.04
N ILE A 112 -33.38 -10.69 -1.49
CA ILE A 112 -33.45 -9.34 -0.91
C ILE A 112 -33.00 -9.24 0.55
N SER A 113 -31.96 -8.44 0.80
CA SER A 113 -31.76 -7.66 2.03
C SER A 113 -30.65 -6.65 1.75
N GLY A 114 -31.03 -5.40 1.45
CA GLY A 114 -30.09 -4.33 1.18
C GLY A 114 -29.28 -3.98 2.42
N VAL A 115 -28.02 -4.43 2.47
CA VAL A 115 -26.92 -3.83 3.24
C VAL A 115 -25.61 -4.54 2.85
N ASN A 116 -24.60 -3.74 2.51
CA ASN A 116 -23.17 -4.09 2.36
C ASN A 116 -22.71 -4.90 1.15
N THR A 117 -22.78 -4.35 -0.07
CA THR A 117 -21.92 -4.79 -1.18
C THR A 117 -20.96 -3.69 -1.61
N LEU A 118 -20.08 -3.24 -0.71
CA LEU A 118 -18.97 -2.34 -1.09
C LEU A 118 -18.06 -2.93 -2.20
N PHE A 119 -18.23 -4.20 -2.55
CA PHE A 119 -17.46 -4.93 -3.55
C PHE A 119 -18.34 -5.47 -4.68
N SER A 120 -19.08 -4.61 -5.38
CA SER A 120 -19.87 -4.98 -6.57
C SER A 120 -19.01 -5.36 -7.81
N GLY A 121 -17.76 -5.77 -7.62
CA GLY A 121 -16.79 -6.06 -8.69
C GLY A 121 -15.78 -7.13 -8.26
N SER A 122 -15.03 -7.64 -9.23
CA SER A 122 -13.93 -8.58 -8.95
C SER A 122 -12.90 -7.92 -8.02
N TYR A 123 -12.28 -8.74 -7.19
CA TYR A 123 -11.18 -8.33 -6.33
C TYR A 123 -10.06 -9.35 -6.39
N VAL A 124 -8.85 -8.94 -6.04
CA VAL A 124 -7.70 -9.84 -5.95
C VAL A 124 -7.52 -10.20 -4.48
N GLU A 125 -7.50 -11.47 -4.14
CA GLU A 125 -7.07 -11.89 -2.81
C GLU A 125 -5.58 -12.17 -2.78
N THR A 126 -4.99 -11.99 -1.61
CA THR A 126 -3.59 -12.34 -1.35
C THR A 126 -3.46 -13.24 -0.14
N ARG A 127 -2.48 -14.14 -0.17
CA ARG A 127 -2.04 -14.93 0.99
C ARG A 127 -0.55 -14.75 1.20
N PRO A 128 -0.11 -14.25 2.36
CA PRO A 128 1.30 -14.13 2.68
C PRO A 128 1.94 -15.51 2.74
N GLY A 129 3.14 -15.59 2.20
CA GLY A 129 4.00 -16.75 2.33
C GLY A 129 4.79 -16.79 3.64
N THR A 130 5.73 -17.73 3.71
CA THR A 130 6.64 -17.99 4.82
C THR A 130 8.11 -17.76 4.45
N SER A 131 8.41 -17.49 3.17
CA SER A 131 9.76 -17.19 2.71
C SER A 131 10.31 -15.95 3.40
N LYS A 132 11.64 -15.90 3.52
CA LYS A 132 12.37 -14.73 4.05
C LYS A 132 12.84 -13.81 2.93
N LEU A 133 12.70 -14.25 1.68
CA LEU A 133 13.18 -13.52 0.51
C LEU A 133 12.06 -12.58 0.04
N PRO A 134 12.30 -11.26 0.02
CA PRO A 134 11.32 -10.30 -0.46
C PRO A 134 11.17 -10.41 -1.97
N ALA A 135 9.94 -10.34 -2.46
CA ALA A 135 9.63 -10.36 -3.88
C ALA A 135 8.78 -9.14 -4.27
N ARG A 136 8.88 -8.72 -5.53
CA ARG A 136 8.06 -7.64 -6.11
C ARG A 136 7.31 -8.06 -7.36
N GLU A 137 7.56 -9.27 -7.81
CA GLU A 137 7.00 -9.86 -9.02
C GLU A 137 6.45 -11.23 -8.62
N PHE A 138 5.22 -11.49 -9.03
CA PHE A 138 4.48 -12.67 -8.59
C PHE A 138 3.70 -13.27 -9.76
N THR A 139 3.48 -14.57 -9.70
CA THR A 139 2.57 -15.25 -10.61
C THR A 139 1.24 -15.47 -9.89
N GLY A 140 0.17 -14.97 -10.48
CA GLY A 140 -1.19 -15.19 -10.02
C GLY A 140 -1.63 -16.63 -10.23
N LEU A 141 -2.37 -17.18 -9.27
CA LEU A 141 -2.98 -18.50 -9.40
C LEU A 141 -4.20 -18.41 -10.30
N ALA A 142 -4.34 -19.41 -11.18
CA ALA A 142 -5.55 -19.61 -11.98
C ALA A 142 -6.73 -19.95 -11.06
N ASP A 143 -7.90 -19.38 -11.38
CA ASP A 143 -9.16 -19.67 -10.69
C ASP A 143 -9.53 -21.16 -10.87
N SER A 144 -10.05 -21.81 -9.82
CA SER A 144 -10.57 -23.20 -9.89
C SER A 144 -12.08 -23.22 -9.73
#